data_AF-A0A2K3LJM6-F1
#
_entry.id   AF-A0A2K3LJM6-F1
#
_cell.length_a   1.000
_cell.length_b   1.000
_cell.length_c   1.000
_cell.angle_alpha   90.00
_cell.angle_beta   90.00
_cell.angle_gamma   90.00
#
_symmetry.space_group_name_H-M   'P 1'
#
loop_
_entity.id
_entity.type
_entity.pdbx_description
1 polymer ?
#
loop_
_entity_poly.entity_id
_entity_poly.type
_entity_poly.pdbx_seq_one_letter_code
_entity_poly.pdbx_strand_id
1 'polypeptide(L)'
;REIMHAMWKPQRFKAIYLLATLYVLTLTLPSAVAVYWAFGDMLLNHSNAFALLPKSPFRDMAVILMLIHQFITFGFACTPLYFVWEKAIGMHECKSLCKRALVRLPVVIPIWFLAIIFPFFGPINSAVGSLLVSFTVYIIPALAHIFTFKSSSARQNAVEQPPKFVGRWVGTFVINVFIVVWVLIVGFGFGGWASMVNFVHQIDTFGLFTKCYQCPPPIPSLPIMPPHQLNATAPAPSPHHQHHH
;
A
#
# COMPACT_ATOMS: atom_id res chain seq x y z
N ARG A 1 -6.76 16.55 -12.63
CA ARG A 1 -6.92 17.83 -13.37
C ARG A 1 -5.77 18.78 -13.06
N GLU A 2 -5.32 18.91 -11.81
CA GLU A 2 -4.20 19.78 -11.40
C GLU A 2 -2.90 19.52 -12.18
N ILE A 3 -2.49 18.26 -12.31
CA ILE A 3 -1.25 17.89 -13.05
C ILE A 3 -1.35 18.25 -14.54
N MET A 4 -2.53 18.10 -15.14
CA MET A 4 -2.75 18.41 -16.56
C MET A 4 -2.70 19.93 -16.81
N HIS A 5 -3.18 20.73 -15.86
CA HIS A 5 -3.08 22.20 -15.95
C HIS A 5 -1.67 22.73 -15.66
N ALA A 6 -0.85 21.98 -14.92
CA ALA A 6 0.54 22.33 -14.67
C ALA A 6 1.49 22.00 -15.85
N MET A 7 1.04 21.24 -16.85
CA MET A 7 1.85 20.90 -18.03
C MET A 7 1.92 22.05 -19.03
N TRP A 8 3.14 22.35 -19.50
CA TRP A 8 3.39 23.34 -20.57
C TRP A 8 2.59 23.09 -21.86
N LYS A 9 2.36 21.82 -22.21
CA LYS A 9 1.52 21.40 -23.35
C LYS A 9 0.51 20.33 -22.93
N PRO A 10 -0.72 20.71 -22.51
CA PRO A 10 -1.72 19.77 -22.00
C PRO A 10 -2.24 18.80 -23.07
N GLN A 11 -2.20 19.16 -24.35
CA GLN A 11 -2.66 18.31 -25.46
C GLN A 11 -1.86 17.00 -25.62
N ARG A 12 -0.62 16.93 -25.10
CA ARG A 12 0.21 15.72 -25.15
C ARG A 12 0.08 14.84 -23.90
N PHE A 13 -0.83 15.16 -22.98
CA PHE A 13 -0.97 14.46 -21.70
C PHE A 13 -1.11 12.94 -21.88
N LYS A 14 -1.90 12.47 -22.85
CA LYS A 14 -2.10 11.02 -23.07
C LYS A 14 -0.82 10.26 -23.42
N ALA A 15 0.00 10.80 -24.33
CA ALA A 15 1.24 10.17 -24.75
C ALA A 15 2.27 10.17 -23.61
N ILE A 16 2.37 11.28 -22.89
CA ILE A 16 3.26 11.39 -21.72
C ILE A 16 2.80 10.48 -20.59
N TYR A 17 1.49 10.37 -20.36
CA TYR A 17 0.92 9.46 -19.38
C TYR A 17 1.24 8.01 -19.72
N LEU A 18 1.04 7.58 -20.98
CA LEU A 18 1.42 6.23 -21.41
C LEU A 18 2.91 5.96 -21.26
N LEU A 19 3.77 6.91 -21.64
CA LEU A 19 5.21 6.78 -21.46
C LEU A 19 5.60 6.69 -19.99
N ALA A 20 4.98 7.51 -19.13
CA ALA A 20 5.20 7.46 -17.69
C ALA A 20 4.73 6.12 -17.10
N THR A 21 3.60 5.58 -17.53
CA THR A 21 3.12 4.26 -17.13
C THR A 21 4.11 3.17 -17.56
N LEU A 22 4.56 3.19 -18.80
CA LEU A 22 5.58 2.25 -19.31
C LEU A 22 6.87 2.35 -18.49
N TYR A 23 7.33 3.56 -18.21
CA TYR A 23 8.52 3.79 -17.39
C TYR A 23 8.36 3.21 -15.97
N VAL A 24 7.23 3.49 -15.31
CA VAL A 24 6.94 2.92 -13.97
C VAL A 24 6.94 1.39 -14.03
N LEU A 25 6.33 0.79 -15.06
CA LEU A 25 6.34 -0.66 -15.26
C LEU A 25 7.76 -1.21 -15.43
N THR A 26 8.64 -0.52 -16.15
CA THR A 26 10.04 -0.95 -16.29
C THR A 26 10.84 -0.89 -14.99
N LEU A 27 10.43 -0.06 -14.02
CA LEU A 27 11.06 -0.02 -12.70
C LEU A 27 10.48 -1.09 -11.76
N THR A 28 9.17 -1.30 -11.79
CA THR A 28 8.49 -2.19 -10.84
C THR A 28 8.50 -3.66 -11.26
N LEU A 29 8.33 -3.97 -12.55
CA LEU A 29 8.25 -5.36 -13.00
C LEU A 29 9.56 -6.13 -12.79
N PRO A 30 10.74 -5.64 -13.20
CA PRO A 30 11.97 -6.41 -13.03
C PRO A 30 12.31 -6.65 -11.56
N SER A 31 12.08 -5.64 -10.70
CA SER A 31 12.33 -5.75 -9.26
C SER A 31 11.37 -6.73 -8.59
N ALA A 32 10.07 -6.68 -8.92
CA ALA A 32 9.09 -7.64 -8.41
C ALA A 32 9.38 -9.08 -8.89
N VAL A 33 9.72 -9.25 -10.16
CA VAL A 33 10.07 -10.57 -10.73
C VAL A 33 11.31 -11.15 -10.06
N ALA A 34 12.36 -10.35 -9.85
CA ALA A 34 13.58 -10.81 -9.17
C ALA A 34 13.33 -11.25 -7.72
N VAL A 35 12.53 -10.49 -6.97
CA VAL A 35 12.18 -10.83 -5.58
C VAL A 35 11.27 -12.06 -5.53
N TYR A 36 10.31 -12.17 -6.45
CA TYR A 36 9.45 -13.36 -6.57
C TYR A 36 10.24 -14.61 -6.94
N TRP A 37 11.20 -14.49 -7.86
CA TRP A 37 12.10 -15.60 -8.23
C TRP A 37 12.95 -16.08 -7.04
N ALA A 38 13.38 -15.16 -6.17
CA ALA A 38 14.24 -15.49 -5.03
C ALA A 38 13.48 -16.07 -3.82
N PHE A 39 12.26 -15.59 -3.54
CA PHE A 39 11.55 -15.91 -2.29
C PHE A 39 10.18 -16.59 -2.49
N GLY A 40 9.65 -16.59 -3.73
CA GLY A 40 8.41 -17.26 -4.10
C GLY A 40 7.26 -17.00 -3.12
N ASP A 41 6.68 -18.08 -2.62
CA ASP A 41 5.49 -18.06 -1.76
C ASP A 41 5.73 -17.43 -0.38
N MET A 42 6.99 -17.24 0.06
CA MET A 42 7.25 -16.56 1.33
C MET A 42 6.75 -15.11 1.35
N LEU A 43 6.64 -14.48 0.17
CA LEU A 43 6.10 -13.13 0.00
C LEU A 43 4.59 -13.04 0.27
N LEU A 44 3.86 -14.16 0.17
CA LEU A 44 2.43 -14.20 0.49
C LEU A 44 2.19 -14.00 1.98
N ASN A 45 3.10 -14.53 2.82
CA ASN A 45 3.04 -14.41 4.28
C ASN A 45 3.83 -13.21 4.82
N HIS A 46 4.71 -12.61 4.01
CA HIS A 46 5.49 -11.42 4.35
C HIS A 46 5.21 -10.29 3.36
N SER A 47 4.24 -9.43 3.71
CA SER A 47 3.86 -8.27 2.89
C SER A 47 4.97 -7.22 2.71
N ASN A 48 6.06 -7.29 3.48
CA ASN A 48 7.25 -6.46 3.30
C ASN A 48 8.43 -7.32 2.84
N ALA A 49 8.88 -7.13 1.59
CA ALA A 49 9.99 -7.89 1.01
C ALA A 49 11.33 -7.68 1.72
N PHE A 50 11.57 -6.51 2.35
CA PHE A 50 12.80 -6.25 3.10
C PHE A 50 12.92 -7.09 4.39
N ALA A 51 11.83 -7.73 4.82
CA ALA A 51 11.87 -8.67 5.93
C ALA A 51 12.57 -9.98 5.56
N LEU A 52 12.47 -10.41 4.29
CA LEU A 52 13.01 -11.68 3.80
C LEU A 52 14.48 -11.59 3.39
N LEU A 53 14.97 -10.38 3.09
CA LEU A 53 16.36 -10.19 2.67
C LEU A 53 17.34 -10.47 3.82
N PRO A 54 18.46 -11.17 3.55
CA PRO A 54 19.49 -11.42 4.55
C PRO A 54 20.09 -10.10 5.06
N LYS A 55 20.48 -10.10 6.35
CA LYS A 55 21.15 -8.95 6.98
C LYS A 55 22.42 -8.64 6.19
N SER A 56 22.48 -7.45 5.60
CA SER A 56 23.61 -6.96 4.83
C SER A 56 23.61 -5.43 4.87
N PRO A 57 24.77 -4.77 4.73
CA PRO A 57 24.83 -3.31 4.73
C PRO A 57 23.98 -2.69 3.60
N PHE A 58 23.83 -3.36 2.46
CA PHE A 58 22.96 -2.92 1.37
C PHE A 58 21.48 -2.96 1.75
N ARG A 59 21.03 -4.00 2.45
CA ARG A 59 19.67 -4.07 3.00
C ARG A 59 19.43 -2.92 3.99
N ASP A 60 20.37 -2.68 4.90
CA ASP A 60 20.22 -1.64 5.92
C ASP A 60 20.15 -0.25 5.29
N MET A 61 20.97 0.03 4.27
CA MET A 61 20.88 1.25 3.48
C MET A 61 19.53 1.40 2.77
N ALA A 62 19.02 0.33 2.16
CA ALA A 62 17.72 0.35 1.48
C ALA A 62 16.56 0.61 2.46
N VAL A 63 16.59 0.03 3.65
CA VAL A 63 15.60 0.28 4.70
C VAL A 63 15.67 1.73 5.18
N ILE A 64 16.86 2.28 5.41
CA ILE A 64 17.03 3.70 5.78
C ILE A 64 16.47 4.62 4.70
N LEU A 65 16.77 4.36 3.43
CA LEU A 65 16.26 5.16 2.31
C LEU A 65 14.73 5.07 2.21
N MET A 66 14.15 3.89 2.43
CA MET A 66 12.70 3.68 2.49
C MET A 66 12.06 4.48 3.65
N LEU A 67 12.68 4.50 4.83
CA LEU A 67 12.18 5.28 5.98
C LEU A 67 12.21 6.79 5.70
N ILE A 68 13.28 7.29 5.10
CA ILE A 68 13.38 8.70 4.68
C ILE A 68 12.28 9.03 3.66
N HIS A 69 12.11 8.18 2.64
CA HIS A 69 11.04 8.33 1.67
C HIS A 69 9.65 8.34 2.32
N GLN A 70 9.40 7.44 3.28
CA GLN A 70 8.11 7.34 3.96
C GLN A 70 7.84 8.58 4.83
N PHE A 71 8.86 9.12 5.49
CA PHE A 71 8.75 10.36 6.27
C PHE A 71 8.37 11.57 5.41
N ILE A 72 9.05 11.74 4.27
CA ILE A 72 8.78 12.83 3.34
C ILE A 72 7.37 12.68 2.73
N THR A 73 7.04 11.48 2.28
CA THR A 73 5.73 11.17 1.70
C THR A 73 4.59 11.42 2.70
N PHE A 74 4.77 11.05 3.97
CA PHE A 74 3.80 11.36 5.02
C PHE A 74 3.56 12.87 5.16
N GLY A 75 4.63 13.68 5.17
CA GLY A 75 4.51 15.14 5.23
C GLY A 75 3.70 15.72 4.07
N PHE A 76 3.96 15.25 2.84
CA PHE A 76 3.19 15.67 1.67
C PHE A 76 1.73 15.20 1.71
N ALA A 77 1.48 13.97 2.13
CA ALA A 77 0.13 13.41 2.18
C ALA A 77 -0.75 14.06 3.27
N CYS A 78 -0.18 14.43 4.42
CA CYS A 78 -0.92 15.10 5.49
C CYS A 78 -1.20 16.58 5.21
N THR A 79 -0.42 17.22 4.33
CA THR A 79 -0.59 18.64 3.98
C THR A 79 -2.00 19.00 3.49
N PRO A 80 -2.60 18.31 2.49
CA PRO A 80 -3.97 18.58 2.09
C PRO A 80 -4.99 18.30 3.20
N LEU A 81 -4.76 17.28 4.05
CA LEU A 81 -5.62 16.99 5.20
C LEU A 81 -5.60 18.15 6.21
N TYR A 82 -4.43 18.72 6.50
CA TYR A 82 -4.32 19.90 7.34
C TYR A 82 -5.07 21.08 6.75
N PHE A 83 -4.98 21.32 5.44
CA PHE A 83 -5.71 22.43 4.82
C PHE A 83 -7.23 22.26 4.91
N VAL A 84 -7.74 21.05 4.65
CA VAL A 84 -9.17 20.75 4.78
C VAL A 84 -9.63 20.92 6.23
N TRP A 85 -8.84 20.42 7.18
CA TRP A 85 -9.13 20.51 8.61
C TRP A 85 -9.07 21.96 9.15
N GLU A 86 -8.04 22.72 8.78
CA GLU A 86 -7.91 24.14 9.12
C GLU A 86 -9.07 24.97 8.56
N LYS A 87 -9.55 24.61 7.35
CA LYS A 87 -10.74 25.21 6.76
C LYS A 87 -12.02 24.82 7.49
N ALA A 88 -12.15 23.56 7.91
CA ALA A 88 -13.31 23.08 8.68
C ALA A 88 -13.42 23.76 10.06
N ILE A 89 -12.28 24.08 10.69
CA ILE A 89 -12.21 24.80 11.97
C ILE A 89 -12.32 26.33 11.79
N GLY A 90 -12.23 26.84 10.56
CA GLY A 90 -12.30 28.29 10.29
C GLY A 90 -11.06 29.07 10.76
N MET A 91 -9.94 28.39 11.04
CA MET A 91 -8.71 29.01 11.55
C MET A 91 -7.70 29.37 10.45
N HIS A 92 -8.16 29.46 9.20
CA HIS A 92 -7.32 29.67 8.02
C HIS A 92 -6.54 31.01 8.03
N GLU A 93 -7.05 32.03 8.72
CA GLU A 93 -6.49 33.40 8.76
C GLU A 93 -5.57 33.67 9.98
N CYS A 94 -5.35 32.70 10.86
CA CYS A 94 -4.53 32.93 12.06
C CYS A 94 -3.03 32.96 11.75
N LYS A 95 -2.36 34.11 11.95
CA LYS A 95 -0.90 34.29 11.78
C LYS A 95 -0.01 33.49 12.77
N SER A 96 -0.57 32.97 13.87
CA SER A 96 0.22 32.29 14.91
C SER A 96 0.56 30.84 14.53
N LEU A 97 1.86 30.56 14.34
CA LEU A 97 2.36 29.21 14.04
C LEU A 97 2.05 28.19 15.15
N CYS A 98 2.09 28.59 16.43
CA CYS A 98 1.84 27.69 17.56
C CYS A 98 0.37 27.23 17.61
N LYS A 99 -0.59 28.16 17.43
CA LYS A 99 -2.02 27.81 17.34
C LYS A 99 -2.29 26.89 16.15
N ARG A 100 -1.63 27.12 15.02
CA ARG A 100 -1.77 26.27 13.83
C ARG A 100 -1.18 24.87 14.03
N ALA A 101 -0.07 24.75 14.75
CA ALA A 101 0.50 23.46 15.13
C ALA A 101 -0.45 22.67 16.04
N LEU A 102 -1.04 23.32 17.06
CA LEU A 102 -2.03 22.70 17.95
C LEU A 102 -3.27 22.20 17.19
N VAL A 103 -3.77 22.97 16.21
CA VAL A 103 -4.92 22.58 15.38
C VAL A 103 -4.63 21.35 14.51
N ARG A 104 -3.37 21.11 14.14
CA ARG A 104 -2.97 19.94 13.35
C ARG A 104 -2.82 18.67 14.18
N LEU A 105 -2.58 18.79 15.49
CA LEU A 105 -2.42 17.64 16.38
C LEU A 105 -3.63 16.68 16.35
N PRO A 106 -4.90 17.13 16.39
CA PRO A 106 -6.07 16.27 16.23
C PRO A 106 -6.12 15.45 14.93
N VAL A 107 -5.41 15.86 13.87
CA VAL A 107 -5.33 15.11 12.61
C VAL A 107 -4.21 14.06 12.67
N VAL A 108 -3.06 14.42 13.23
CA VAL A 108 -1.89 13.52 13.29
C VAL A 108 -2.02 12.45 14.35
N ILE A 109 -2.53 12.81 15.53
CA ILE A 109 -2.60 11.91 16.69
C ILE A 109 -3.38 10.63 16.35
N PRO A 110 -4.58 10.67 15.73
CA PRO A 110 -5.28 9.46 15.34
C PRO A 110 -4.52 8.62 14.32
N ILE A 111 -3.87 9.24 13.32
CA ILE A 111 -3.10 8.54 12.30
C ILE A 111 -1.90 7.83 12.94
N TRP A 112 -1.17 8.53 13.81
CA TRP A 112 -0.04 7.98 14.54
C TRP A 112 -0.45 6.86 15.51
N PHE A 113 -1.54 7.06 16.25
CA PHE A 113 -2.08 6.06 17.18
C PHE A 113 -2.53 4.80 16.44
N LEU A 114 -3.26 4.96 15.32
CA LEU A 114 -3.69 3.85 14.48
C LEU A 114 -2.51 3.08 13.88
N ALA A 115 -1.44 3.78 13.49
CA ALA A 115 -0.22 3.17 12.99
C ALA A 115 0.53 2.33 14.05
N ILE A 116 0.46 2.73 15.33
CA ILE A 116 1.04 1.96 16.44
C ILE A 116 0.22 0.71 16.74
N ILE A 117 -1.12 0.84 16.75
CA ILE A 117 -2.03 -0.25 17.08
C ILE A 117 -2.07 -1.30 15.97
N PHE A 118 -2.02 -0.89 14.69
CA PHE A 118 -2.16 -1.78 13.55
C PHE A 118 -0.97 -1.67 12.58
N PRO A 119 0.16 -2.33 12.86
CA PRO A 119 1.32 -2.32 11.96
C PRO A 119 1.16 -3.23 10.71
N PHE A 120 -0.07 -3.62 10.35
CA PHE A 120 -0.35 -4.64 9.33
C PHE A 120 -0.32 -4.07 7.90
N PHE A 121 0.87 -3.84 7.34
CA PHE A 121 1.02 -3.29 5.98
C PHE A 121 0.24 -4.06 4.90
N GLY A 122 0.21 -5.39 4.95
CA GLY A 122 -0.49 -6.22 3.95
C GLY A 122 -2.01 -6.01 3.95
N PRO A 123 -2.72 -6.35 5.03
CA PRO A 123 -4.16 -6.13 5.15
C PRO A 123 -4.58 -4.68 4.91
N ILE A 124 -3.83 -3.69 5.43
CA ILE A 124 -4.14 -2.27 5.24
C ILE A 124 -4.03 -1.88 3.77
N ASN A 125 -2.92 -2.23 3.10
CA ASN A 125 -2.72 -1.89 1.68
C ASN A 125 -3.78 -2.57 0.79
N SER A 126 -4.13 -3.82 1.10
CA SER A 126 -5.15 -4.57 0.37
C SER A 126 -6.57 -4.01 0.59
N ALA A 127 -6.91 -3.64 1.82
CA ALA A 127 -8.19 -3.00 2.14
C ALA A 127 -8.33 -1.61 1.50
N VAL A 128 -7.29 -0.77 1.59
CA VAL A 128 -7.27 0.55 0.94
C VAL A 128 -7.37 0.39 -0.59
N GLY A 129 -6.68 -0.59 -1.17
CA GLY A 129 -6.76 -0.90 -2.60
C GLY A 129 -8.17 -1.35 -3.03
N SER A 130 -8.71 -2.36 -2.36
CA SER A 130 -10.01 -2.96 -2.72
C SER A 130 -11.18 -2.00 -2.49
N LEU A 131 -11.12 -1.13 -1.48
CA LEU A 131 -12.17 -0.17 -1.18
C LEU A 131 -11.92 1.16 -1.90
N LEU A 132 -10.90 1.92 -1.47
CA LEU A 132 -10.72 3.31 -1.90
C LEU A 132 -10.26 3.42 -3.35
N VAL A 133 -9.26 2.62 -3.75
CA VAL A 133 -8.71 2.68 -5.12
C VAL A 133 -9.72 2.18 -6.14
N SER A 134 -10.45 1.09 -5.84
CA SER A 134 -11.54 0.59 -6.69
C SER A 134 -12.56 1.67 -7.05
N PHE A 135 -13.03 2.44 -6.06
CA PHE A 135 -13.99 3.51 -6.32
C PHE A 135 -13.37 4.69 -7.06
N THR A 136 -12.22 5.17 -6.61
CA THR A 136 -11.64 6.44 -7.10
C THR A 136 -10.97 6.32 -8.46
N VAL A 137 -10.36 5.17 -8.78
CA VAL A 137 -9.60 4.98 -10.02
C VAL A 137 -10.42 4.30 -11.11
N TYR A 138 -11.35 3.41 -10.74
CA TYR A 138 -12.11 2.62 -11.72
C TYR A 138 -13.59 3.02 -11.78
N ILE A 139 -14.33 2.86 -10.68
CA ILE A 139 -15.80 2.98 -10.70
C ILE A 139 -16.25 4.42 -10.98
N ILE A 140 -15.79 5.39 -10.19
CA ILE A 140 -16.21 6.79 -10.33
C ILE A 140 -15.84 7.37 -11.70
N PRO A 141 -14.58 7.22 -12.20
CA PRO A 141 -14.23 7.74 -13.52
C PRO A 141 -15.02 7.09 -14.67
N ALA A 142 -15.25 5.77 -14.61
CA ALA A 142 -16.01 5.06 -15.64
C ALA A 142 -17.50 5.47 -15.64
N LEU A 143 -18.11 5.60 -14.45
CA LEU A 143 -19.47 6.11 -14.32
C LEU A 143 -19.57 7.57 -14.77
N ALA A 144 -18.62 8.41 -14.39
CA ALA A 144 -18.57 9.81 -14.82
C ALA A 144 -18.48 9.92 -16.35
N HIS A 145 -17.70 9.07 -17.01
CA HIS A 145 -17.61 9.01 -18.47
C HIS A 145 -18.96 8.60 -19.09
N ILE A 146 -19.60 7.55 -18.55
CA ILE A 146 -20.92 7.08 -18.98
C ILE A 146 -21.97 8.20 -18.86
N PHE A 147 -22.03 8.90 -17.73
CA PHE A 147 -22.99 9.97 -17.50
C PHE A 147 -22.73 11.19 -18.36
N THR A 148 -21.46 11.57 -18.56
CA THR A 148 -21.09 12.75 -19.37
C THR A 148 -21.44 12.55 -20.84
N PHE A 149 -21.25 11.34 -21.39
CA PHE A 149 -21.49 11.05 -22.80
C PHE A 149 -22.81 10.31 -23.09
N LYS A 150 -23.76 10.35 -22.14
CA LYS A 150 -25.08 9.71 -22.31
C LYS A 150 -25.91 10.34 -23.43
N SER A 151 -25.81 11.66 -23.61
CA SER A 151 -26.62 12.38 -24.62
C SER A 151 -25.98 12.34 -26.01
N SER A 152 -26.80 12.33 -27.06
CA SER A 152 -26.32 12.40 -28.46
C SER A 152 -25.56 13.69 -28.76
N SER A 153 -26.01 14.81 -28.18
CA SER A 153 -25.33 16.11 -28.31
C SER A 153 -23.94 16.12 -27.68
N ALA A 154 -23.77 15.50 -26.50
CA ALA A 154 -22.45 15.40 -25.86
C ALA A 154 -21.46 14.51 -26.64
N ARG A 155 -21.97 13.47 -27.34
CA ARG A 155 -21.15 12.59 -28.19
C ARG A 155 -20.69 13.26 -29.47
N GLN A 156 -21.51 14.14 -30.05
CA GLN A 156 -21.17 14.90 -31.25
C GLN A 156 -20.18 16.04 -30.95
N ASN A 157 -20.29 16.66 -29.78
CA ASN A 157 -19.40 17.74 -29.32
C ASN A 157 -18.16 17.23 -28.56
N ALA A 158 -17.90 15.92 -28.57
CA ALA A 158 -16.75 15.36 -27.88
C ALA A 158 -15.45 15.78 -28.59
N VAL A 159 -14.57 16.46 -27.85
CA VAL A 159 -13.23 16.88 -28.33
C VAL A 159 -12.41 15.68 -28.79
N GLU A 160 -12.65 14.50 -28.22
CA GLU A 160 -11.96 13.26 -28.57
C GLU A 160 -12.99 12.16 -28.81
N GLN A 161 -13.02 11.63 -30.04
CA GLN A 161 -13.88 10.50 -30.37
C GLN A 161 -13.19 9.18 -30.01
N PRO A 162 -13.95 8.17 -29.53
CA PRO A 162 -13.39 6.89 -29.16
C PRO A 162 -12.76 6.18 -30.37
N PRO A 163 -11.66 5.43 -30.17
CA PRO A 163 -10.95 4.79 -31.27
C PRO A 163 -11.86 3.83 -32.03
N LYS A 164 -11.77 3.84 -33.36
CA LYS A 164 -12.57 2.96 -34.25
C LYS A 164 -12.35 1.47 -33.94
N PHE A 165 -11.15 1.11 -33.50
CA PHE A 165 -10.77 -0.26 -33.13
C PHE A 165 -11.62 -0.83 -31.97
N VAL A 166 -12.11 0.02 -31.07
CA VAL A 166 -12.79 -0.39 -29.83
C VAL A 166 -14.32 -0.30 -29.98
N GLY A 167 -14.86 -0.39 -31.19
CA GLY A 167 -16.31 -0.33 -31.42
C GLY A 167 -16.94 1.06 -31.19
N ARG A 168 -16.14 2.13 -31.33
CA ARG A 168 -16.55 3.54 -31.15
C ARG A 168 -17.24 3.76 -29.78
N TRP A 169 -18.37 4.46 -29.75
CA TRP A 169 -19.08 4.81 -28.53
C TRP A 169 -19.72 3.62 -27.83
N VAL A 170 -20.25 2.66 -28.60
CA VAL A 170 -20.92 1.48 -28.04
C VAL A 170 -19.89 0.59 -27.32
N GLY A 171 -18.77 0.28 -27.95
CA GLY A 171 -17.74 -0.54 -27.32
C GLY A 171 -17.09 0.16 -26.12
N THR A 172 -16.85 1.48 -26.20
CA THR A 172 -16.36 2.25 -25.04
C THR A 172 -17.36 2.22 -23.87
N PHE A 173 -18.66 2.27 -24.15
CA PHE A 173 -19.69 2.18 -23.12
C PHE A 173 -19.74 0.78 -22.49
N VAL A 174 -19.73 -0.27 -23.33
CA VAL A 174 -19.72 -1.67 -22.87
C VAL A 174 -18.50 -1.95 -22.00
N ILE A 175 -17.31 -1.47 -22.40
CA ILE A 175 -16.08 -1.64 -21.62
C ILE A 175 -16.18 -0.92 -20.28
N ASN A 176 -16.66 0.33 -20.24
CA ASN A 176 -16.81 1.05 -18.98
C ASN A 176 -17.83 0.37 -18.05
N VAL A 177 -18.95 -0.12 -18.57
CA VAL A 177 -19.94 -0.88 -17.78
C VAL A 177 -19.33 -2.18 -17.27
N PHE A 178 -18.60 -2.90 -18.12
CA PHE A 178 -17.89 -4.12 -17.73
C PHE A 178 -16.88 -3.84 -16.61
N ILE A 179 -16.05 -2.81 -16.73
CA ILE A 179 -15.08 -2.41 -15.69
C ILE A 179 -15.80 -2.10 -14.38
N VAL A 180 -16.89 -1.33 -14.41
CA VAL A 180 -17.66 -1.00 -13.19
C VAL A 180 -18.19 -2.26 -12.52
N VAL A 181 -18.87 -3.14 -13.26
CA VAL A 181 -19.46 -4.36 -12.72
C VAL A 181 -18.37 -5.31 -12.22
N TRP A 182 -17.32 -5.52 -13.01
CA TRP A 182 -16.22 -6.41 -12.66
C TRP A 182 -15.47 -5.93 -11.41
N VAL A 183 -15.10 -4.66 -11.34
CA VAL A 183 -14.39 -4.10 -10.19
C VAL A 183 -15.28 -4.06 -8.95
N LEU A 184 -16.59 -3.83 -9.10
CA LEU A 184 -17.53 -3.93 -7.98
C LEU A 184 -17.62 -5.35 -7.41
N ILE A 185 -17.71 -6.37 -8.27
CA ILE A 185 -17.86 -7.76 -7.82
C ILE A 185 -16.53 -8.32 -7.32
N VAL A 186 -15.47 -8.24 -8.13
CA VAL A 186 -14.19 -8.88 -7.86
C VAL A 186 -13.32 -8.02 -6.95
N GLY A 187 -13.19 -6.72 -7.26
CA GLY A 187 -12.35 -5.80 -6.49
C GLY A 187 -12.96 -5.48 -5.13
N PHE A 188 -14.14 -4.85 -5.13
CA PHE A 188 -14.80 -4.42 -3.90
C PHE A 188 -15.48 -5.58 -3.17
N GLY A 189 -16.23 -6.43 -3.86
CA GLY A 189 -16.95 -7.56 -3.26
C GLY A 189 -15.98 -8.60 -2.68
N PHE A 190 -15.40 -9.44 -3.54
CA PHE A 190 -14.52 -10.52 -3.09
C PHE A 190 -13.22 -10.00 -2.46
N GLY A 191 -12.56 -9.04 -3.10
CA GLY A 191 -11.32 -8.45 -2.59
C GLY A 191 -11.51 -7.71 -1.27
N GLY A 192 -12.58 -6.93 -1.14
CA GLY A 192 -12.92 -6.24 0.11
C GLY A 192 -13.31 -7.21 1.22
N TRP A 193 -14.11 -8.23 0.92
CA TRP A 193 -14.45 -9.29 1.87
C TRP A 193 -13.21 -10.03 2.38
N ALA A 194 -12.35 -10.52 1.49
CA ALA A 194 -11.12 -11.23 1.86
C ALA A 194 -10.17 -10.35 2.67
N SER A 195 -10.02 -9.07 2.28
CA SER A 195 -9.20 -8.11 3.01
C SER A 195 -9.73 -7.85 4.42
N MET A 196 -11.05 -7.67 4.56
CA MET A 196 -11.70 -7.43 5.84
C MET A 196 -11.62 -8.64 6.77
N VAL A 197 -11.87 -9.85 6.25
CA VAL A 197 -11.74 -11.09 7.03
C VAL A 197 -10.30 -11.29 7.49
N ASN A 198 -9.31 -11.09 6.62
CA ASN A 198 -7.90 -11.18 7.00
C ASN A 198 -7.52 -10.11 8.04
N PHE A 199 -8.07 -8.90 7.91
CA PHE A 199 -7.87 -7.82 8.87
C PHE A 199 -8.45 -8.17 10.26
N VAL A 200 -9.71 -8.63 10.31
CA VAL A 200 -10.36 -9.06 11.57
C VAL A 200 -9.61 -10.23 12.20
N HIS A 201 -9.23 -11.23 11.41
CA HIS A 201 -8.47 -12.37 11.91
C HIS A 201 -7.11 -11.95 12.51
N GLN A 202 -6.43 -10.96 11.91
CA GLN A 202 -5.19 -10.41 12.45
C GLN A 202 -5.42 -9.67 13.78
N ILE A 203 -6.53 -8.95 13.91
CA ILE A 203 -6.92 -8.29 15.17
C ILE A 203 -7.19 -9.32 16.26
N ASP A 204 -7.96 -10.37 15.95
CA ASP A 204 -8.32 -11.40 16.91
C ASP A 204 -7.11 -12.25 17.34
N THR A 205 -6.17 -12.49 16.42
CA THR A 205 -4.96 -13.30 16.70
C THR A 205 -3.92 -12.54 17.50
N PHE A 206 -3.71 -11.24 17.23
CA PHE A 206 -2.60 -10.48 17.79
C PHE A 206 -3.01 -9.49 18.90
N GLY A 207 -4.31 -9.23 19.08
CA GLY A 207 -4.84 -8.23 20.01
C GLY A 207 -4.56 -6.79 19.56
N LEU A 208 -5.15 -5.81 20.26
CA LEU A 208 -4.97 -4.36 19.99
C LEU A 208 -3.54 -3.84 20.26
N PHE A 209 -2.66 -4.67 20.85
CA PHE A 209 -1.25 -4.36 21.05
C PHE A 209 -0.41 -5.60 20.77
N THR A 210 0.09 -5.73 19.53
CA THR A 210 1.08 -6.74 19.18
C THR A 210 2.33 -6.58 20.05
N LYS A 211 2.68 -7.58 20.86
CA LYS A 211 3.96 -7.60 21.60
C LYS A 211 5.19 -7.72 20.67
N CYS A 212 5.00 -8.13 19.41
CA CYS A 212 6.08 -8.27 18.42
C CYS A 212 5.55 -8.20 16.98
N TYR A 213 6.24 -7.43 16.13
CA TYR A 213 5.98 -7.33 14.69
C TYR A 213 6.79 -8.40 13.92
N GLN A 214 6.13 -9.23 13.12
CA GLN A 214 6.75 -10.37 12.38
C GLN A 214 7.51 -11.38 13.26
N CYS A 215 7.00 -11.72 14.44
CA CYS A 215 7.60 -12.79 15.24
C CYS A 215 7.37 -14.17 14.61
N PRO A 216 8.34 -15.10 14.71
CA PRO A 216 8.11 -16.49 14.34
C PRO A 216 6.96 -17.08 15.17
N PRO A 217 6.20 -18.05 14.62
CA PRO A 217 5.14 -18.71 15.37
C PRO A 217 5.71 -19.27 16.68
N PRO A 218 4.94 -19.26 17.77
CA PRO A 218 5.36 -19.89 19.02
C PRO A 218 5.74 -21.34 18.72
N ILE A 219 7.00 -21.70 19.01
CA ILE A 219 7.43 -23.09 18.98
C ILE A 219 6.49 -23.83 19.94
N PRO A 220 5.80 -24.90 19.52
CA PRO A 220 5.01 -25.71 20.43
C PRO A 220 5.91 -26.07 21.61
N SER A 221 5.54 -25.65 22.82
CA SER A 221 6.32 -25.91 24.01
C SER A 221 6.54 -27.41 24.12
N LEU A 222 7.77 -27.85 23.81
CA LEU A 222 8.26 -29.14 24.22
C LEU A 222 8.01 -29.22 25.73
N PRO A 223 7.36 -30.29 26.23
CA PRO A 223 7.00 -30.37 27.63
C PRO A 223 8.25 -30.22 28.49
N ILE A 224 8.22 -29.22 29.37
CA ILE A 224 9.22 -28.94 30.39
C ILE A 224 9.35 -30.20 31.25
N MET A 225 10.47 -30.91 31.11
CA MET A 225 10.84 -31.97 32.04
C MET A 225 11.39 -31.31 33.32
N PRO A 226 10.95 -31.72 34.52
CA PRO A 226 11.26 -31.01 35.76
C PRO A 226 12.74 -31.15 36.17
N PRO A 227 13.29 -30.18 36.92
CA PRO A 227 14.69 -30.16 37.29
C PRO A 227 14.90 -31.12 38.47
N HIS A 228 15.49 -32.29 38.22
CA HIS A 228 16.07 -33.08 39.30
C HIS A 228 17.50 -33.51 38.98
N GLN A 229 18.39 -32.97 39.83
CA GLN A 229 19.70 -33.48 40.22
C GLN A 229 20.86 -33.28 39.25
N LEU A 230 21.47 -32.09 39.36
CA LEU A 230 22.92 -31.98 39.29
C LEU A 230 23.53 -32.86 40.40
N ASN A 231 24.20 -33.95 40.04
CA ASN A 231 25.40 -34.37 40.77
C ASN A 231 26.30 -35.32 39.94
N ALA A 232 27.53 -34.84 39.73
CA ALA A 232 28.81 -35.53 39.57
C ALA A 232 28.86 -36.89 38.83
N THR A 233 29.54 -36.93 37.67
CA THR A 233 30.91 -37.49 37.50
C THR A 233 31.37 -37.43 36.02
N ALA A 234 32.69 -37.33 35.83
CA ALA A 234 33.50 -36.97 34.64
C ALA A 234 33.34 -37.86 33.36
N PRO A 235 34.07 -37.65 32.22
CA PRO A 235 35.11 -36.65 31.92
C PRO A 235 34.94 -35.86 30.59
N ALA A 236 35.71 -34.78 30.48
CA ALA A 236 35.88 -33.99 29.26
C ALA A 236 36.73 -34.73 28.20
N PRO A 237 36.41 -34.65 26.90
CA PRO A 237 37.38 -34.86 25.85
C PRO A 237 38.04 -33.53 25.47
N SER A 238 39.37 -33.50 25.56
CA SER A 238 40.22 -32.40 25.08
C SER A 238 40.32 -32.37 23.54
N PRO A 239 40.79 -31.26 22.97
CA PRO A 239 40.63 -30.92 21.56
C PRO A 239 41.78 -31.47 20.68
N HIS A 240 41.49 -31.76 19.42
CA HIS A 240 42.48 -31.69 18.35
C HIS A 240 41.87 -31.15 17.05
N HIS A 241 42.33 -29.93 16.72
CA HIS A 241 42.57 -29.34 15.40
C HIS A 241 42.88 -30.38 14.29
N GLN A 242 42.62 -30.17 12.99
CA GLN A 242 42.88 -29.00 12.12
C GLN A 242 42.35 -29.35 10.70
N HIS A 243 41.73 -28.46 9.90
CA HIS A 243 42.32 -27.69 8.76
C HIS A 243 41.29 -27.78 7.59
N HIS A 244 41.00 -26.82 6.70
CA HIS A 244 41.47 -25.51 6.20
C HIS A 244 40.23 -24.78 5.61
N HIS A 245 40.11 -23.47 5.40
CA HIS A 245 40.89 -22.26 5.70
C HIS A 245 39.88 -21.09 5.81
#